data_AF-W1VGV2-F1
#
_entry.id   AF-W1VGV2-F1
#
_cell.length_a   1.000
_cell.length_b   1.000
_cell.length_c   1.000
_cell.angle_alpha   90.00
_cell.angle_beta   90.00
_cell.angle_gamma   90.00
#
_symmetry.space_group_name_H-M   'P 1'
#
loop_
_entity.id
_entity.type
_entity.pdbx_description
1 polymer ?
#
loop_
_entity_poly.entity_id
_entity_poly.type
_entity_poly.pdbx_seq_one_letter_code
_entity_poly.pdbx_strand_id
1 'polypeptide(L)' 'MAKIAVVIGSVRPNRIGAQVAEWVAGKAASVEGVEAQVVDLRELDLPLFAEELPTAMAAPKEPKAQPWLQAIS' A
#
# COMPACT_ATOMS: atom_id res chain seq x y z
N MET A 1 14.61 11.47 7.67
CA MET A 1 14.43 10.38 6.69
C MET A 1 12.95 10.34 6.33
N ALA A 2 12.61 10.42 5.05
CA ALA A 2 11.23 10.39 4.56
C ALA A 2 10.87 8.99 4.08
N LYS A 3 9.73 8.45 4.51
CA LYS A 3 9.23 7.14 4.07
C LYS A 3 8.14 7.34 3.02
N ILE A 4 8.23 6.63 1.90
CA ILE A 4 7.29 6.71 0.79
C ILE A 4 6.75 5.31 0.50
N ALA A 5 5.44 5.15 0.57
CA ALA A 5 4.75 3.96 0.09
C ALA A 5 4.25 4.18 -1.35
N VAL A 6 4.69 3.35 -2.28
CA VAL A 6 4.22 3.30 -3.67
C VAL A 6 3.12 2.25 -3.75
N VAL A 7 1.85 2.70 -3.78
CA VAL A 7 0.69 1.81 -3.70
C VAL A 7 0.21 1.37 -5.08
N ILE A 8 0.13 0.06 -5.32
CA ILE A 8 -0.51 -0.53 -6.50
C ILE A 8 -2.00 -0.67 -6.22
N GLY A 9 -2.80 0.24 -6.76
CA GLY A 9 -4.25 0.27 -6.54
C GLY A 9 -5.06 -0.79 -7.33
N SER A 10 -4.48 -1.43 -8.35
CA SER A 10 -5.19 -2.41 -9.18
C SER A 10 -5.04 -3.81 -8.63
N VAL A 11 -6.15 -4.55 -8.47
CA VAL A 11 -6.15 -5.97 -8.06
C VAL A 11 -6.34 -6.94 -9.23
N ARG A 12 -6.37 -6.45 -10.48
CA ARG A 12 -6.65 -7.28 -11.65
C ARG A 12 -5.55 -8.31 -11.92
N PRO A 13 -5.88 -9.50 -12.46
CA PRO A 13 -4.91 -10.55 -12.78
C PRO A 13 -3.72 -10.08 -13.63
N ASN A 14 -4.00 -9.38 -14.74
CA ASN A 14 -3.02 -8.96 -15.75
C ASN A 14 -2.61 -7.49 -15.58
N ARG A 15 -2.33 -7.06 -14.35
CA ARG A 15 -1.93 -5.68 -14.04
C ARG A 15 -0.44 -5.44 -14.35
N ILE A 16 -0.11 -4.28 -14.92
CA ILE A 16 1.28 -3.82 -15.16
C ILE A 16 1.87 -3.12 -13.91
N GLY A 17 1.03 -2.85 -12.90
CA GLY A 17 1.35 -2.00 -11.75
C GLY A 17 2.63 -2.38 -11.00
N ALA A 18 2.97 -3.67 -10.92
CA ALA A 18 4.19 -4.13 -10.24
C ALA A 18 5.46 -3.52 -10.85
N GLN A 19 5.64 -3.65 -12.17
CA GLN A 19 6.83 -3.13 -12.86
C GLN A 19 6.96 -1.60 -12.73
N VAL A 20 5.83 -0.89 -12.82
CA VAL A 20 5.81 0.57 -12.68
C VAL A 20 6.13 0.97 -11.23
N ALA A 21 5.54 0.31 -10.24
CA ALA A 21 5.74 0.62 -8.84
C ALA A 21 7.19 0.36 -8.40
N GLU A 22 7.78 -0.76 -8.83
CA GLU A 22 9.21 -1.07 -8.60
C GLU A 22 10.12 0.01 -9.19
N TRP A 23 9.85 0.44 -10.44
CA TRP A 23 10.61 1.52 -11.06
C TRP A 23 10.50 2.84 -10.28
N VAL A 24 9.29 3.22 -9.84
CA VAL A 24 9.07 4.43 -9.04
C VAL A 24 9.79 4.33 -7.69
N ALA A 25 9.67 3.20 -6.98
CA ALA A 25 10.33 2.99 -5.70
C ALA A 25 11.87 3.07 -5.85
N GLY A 26 12.43 2.48 -6.90
CA GLY A 26 13.86 2.59 -7.20
C GLY A 26 14.31 4.03 -7.50
N LYS A 27 13.47 4.83 -8.17
CA LYS A 27 13.75 6.27 -8.36
C LYS A 27 13.68 7.04 -7.06
N ALA A 28 12.66 6.82 -6.24
CA ALA A 28 12.53 7.47 -4.93
C ALA A 28 13.70 7.13 -4.00
N ALA A 29 14.11 5.86 -3.95
CA ALA A 29 15.25 5.41 -3.16
C ALA A 29 16.61 5.99 -3.60
N SER A 30 16.71 6.58 -4.79
CA SER A 30 17.92 7.28 -5.23
C SER A 30 18.11 8.67 -4.60
N VAL A 31 17.06 9.19 -3.95
CA VAL A 31 17.12 10.48 -3.24
C VAL A 31 17.66 10.26 -1.84
N GLU A 32 18.69 11.02 -1.47
CA GLU A 32 19.30 10.93 -0.14
C GLU A 32 18.26 11.16 0.96
N GLY A 33 18.24 10.27 1.94
CA GLY A 33 17.31 10.34 3.07
C GLY A 33 15.88 9.88 2.78
N VAL A 34 15.61 9.29 1.61
CA VAL A 34 14.32 8.67 1.26
C VAL A 34 14.39 7.15 1.36
N GLU A 35 13.42 6.56 2.05
CA GLU A 35 13.13 5.13 2.05
C GLU A 35 11.83 4.91 1.28
N ALA A 36 11.84 4.05 0.27
CA ALA A 36 10.69 3.77 -0.56
C ALA A 36 10.34 2.28 -0.54
N GLN A 37 9.05 1.97 -0.41
CA GLN A 37 8.54 0.59 -0.43
C GLN A 37 7.33 0.47 -1.36
N VAL A 38 7.17 -0.70 -1.98
CA VAL A 38 5.99 -1.02 -2.79
C VAL A 38 4.95 -1.70 -1.91
N VAL A 39 3.68 -1.29 -2.05
CA VAL A 39 2.52 -1.88 -1.36
C VAL A 39 1.51 -2.33 -2.41
N ASP A 40 1.27 -3.64 -2.53
CA ASP A 40 0.31 -4.20 -3.49
C ASP A 40 -1.01 -4.56 -2.82
N LEU A 41 -2.10 -3.85 -3.18
CA LEU A 41 -3.42 -4.12 -2.61
C LEU A 41 -3.94 -5.53 -2.93
N ARG A 42 -3.49 -6.17 -4.03
CA ARG A 42 -3.86 -7.55 -4.34
C ARG A 42 -3.24 -8.54 -3.35
N GLU A 43 -2.01 -8.29 -2.93
CA GLU A 43 -1.31 -9.17 -1.98
C GLU A 43 -1.89 -9.05 -0.57
N LEU A 44 -2.35 -7.86 -0.21
CA LEU A 44 -3.02 -7.61 1.06
C LEU A 44 -4.45 -8.18 1.11
N ASP A 45 -5.04 -8.52 -0.04
CA ASP A 45 -6.41 -9.04 -0.18
C ASP A 45 -7.43 -8.21 0.64
N LEU A 46 -7.24 -6.88 0.63
CA LEU A 46 -8.03 -5.96 1.45
C LEU A 46 -9.46 -5.85 0.88
N PRO A 47 -10.51 -6.25 1.63
CA PRO A 47 -11.87 -6.18 1.12
C PRO A 47 -12.34 -4.73 1.02
N LEU A 48 -12.93 -4.38 -0.13
CA LEU A 48 -13.42 -3.03 -0.38
C LEU A 48 -14.70 -2.77 0.45
N PHE A 49 -14.69 -1.70 1.24
CA PHE A 49 -15.80 -1.33 2.13
C PHE A 49 -16.19 -2.42 3.15
N ALA A 50 -15.18 -3.10 3.71
CA ALA A 50 -15.38 -4.11 4.77
C ALA A 50 -15.91 -3.52 6.10
N GLU A 51 -15.68 -2.23 6.33
CA GLU A 51 -15.97 -1.54 7.59
C GLU A 51 -17.21 -0.65 7.46
N GLU A 52 -17.96 -0.51 8.56
CA GLU A 52 -19.10 0.41 8.65
C GLU A 52 -18.66 1.88 8.68
N LEU A 53 -17.50 2.17 9.27
CA LEU A 53 -16.96 3.51 9.45
C LEU A 53 -15.57 3.63 8.80
N PRO A 54 -15.20 4.82 8.30
CA PRO A 54 -13.84 5.07 7.82
C PRO A 54 -12.80 4.88 8.93
N THR A 55 -11.58 4.46 8.56
CA THR A 55 -10.45 4.30 9.50
C THR A 55 -10.03 5.60 10.20
N ALA A 56 -10.43 6.76 9.67
CA ALA A 56 -10.25 8.06 10.32
C ALA A 56 -11.19 8.28 11.53
N MET A 57 -12.30 7.53 11.64
CA MET A 57 -13.29 7.68 12.71
C MET A 57 -13.26 6.55 13.72
N ALA A 58 -12.92 5.33 13.29
CA ALA A 58 -12.83 4.16 14.16
C ALA A 58 -11.72 3.22 13.69
N ALA A 59 -11.10 2.50 14.62
CA ALA A 59 -10.17 1.43 14.27
C ALA A 59 -10.92 0.31 13.50
N PRO A 60 -10.33 -0.22 12.41
CA PRO A 60 -10.95 -1.30 11.65
C PRO A 60 -11.06 -2.57 12.50
N LYS A 61 -12.15 -3.32 12.32
CA LYS A 61 -12.40 -4.60 12.99
C LYS A 61 -12.02 -5.80 12.12
N GLU A 62 -11.96 -5.60 10.80
CA GLU A 62 -11.57 -6.59 9.80
C GLU A 62 -10.10 -7.00 10.02
N PRO A 63 -9.81 -8.28 10.35
CA PRO A 63 -8.43 -8.75 10.52
C PRO A 63 -7.54 -8.48 9.30
N LYS A 64 -8.10 -8.52 8.09
CA LYS A 64 -7.37 -8.20 6.84
C LYS A 64 -6.99 -6.72 6.70
N ALA A 65 -7.48 -5.83 7.57
CA ALA A 65 -7.03 -4.44 7.62
C ALA A 65 -5.66 -4.29 8.33
N GLN A 66 -5.27 -5.25 9.17
CA GLN A 66 -4.02 -5.17 9.94
C GLN A 66 -2.77 -5.12 9.05
N PRO A 67 -2.62 -5.94 7.99
CA PRO A 67 -1.52 -5.83 7.04
C PRO A 67 -1.44 -4.46 6.36
N TRP A 68 -2.59 -3.86 6.02
CA TRP A 68 -2.64 -2.51 5.47
C TRP A 68 -2.12 -1.47 6.47
N LEU A 69 -2.61 -1.49 7.71
CA LEU A 69 -2.16 -0.56 8.75
C LEU A 69 -0.65 -0.65 8.99
N GLN A 70 -0.08 -1.87 8.98
CA GLN A 70 1.37 -2.07 9.10
C GLN A 70 2.14 -1.50 7.90
N ALA A 71 1.58 -1.62 6.69
CA ALA A 71 2.21 -1.14 5.46
C ALA A 71 2.23 0.38 5.30
N ILE A 72 1.36 1.12 6.00
CA ILE A 72 1.26 2.59 5.89
C ILE A 72 1.59 3.35 7.20
N SER A 73 2.10 2.64 8.21
CA SER A 73 2.44 3.22 9.53
C SER A 73 3.79 3.93 9.57
#